data_AF-A0A4U1JCV0-F1
#
_entry.id   AF-A0A4U1JCV0-F1
#
_cell.length_a   1.000
_cell.length_b   1.000
_cell.length_c   1.000
_cell.angle_alpha   90.00
_cell.angle_beta   90.00
_cell.angle_gamma   90.00
#
_symmetry.space_group_name_H-M   'P 1'
#
loop_
_entity.id
_entity.type
_entity.pdbx_description
1 polymer ?
#
loop_
_entity_poly.entity_id
_entity_poly.type
_entity_poly.pdbx_seq_one_letter_code
_entity_poly.pdbx_strand_id
1 'polypeptide(L)'
;MTYRDERDALRGRIQGLEQDLQDARSSQQSAEEKRARIEQIEGRMREAEQDLQALRSELASLRGAPPQPKKSPLVVPFLLLGGTILLAMTGGVVLLVAREPLPPPHEPVESPAVATAPVPVVEPPRPETSPAPPPAAARQVAARWEGKVTRANGLPLAPGASCVVHSTLEGNGDTGRVVDLAVTCGGRPVYDSKDKLEGMSMNGYGLGEEGGKALGTFRYAVRYSDTGARSGPRTQVSLDSTQGQGAVWSDVVPIFRVEFQLPTLSMPVRGERLLAPAPAPAASAKP
;
A
#
# COMPACT_ATOMS: atom_id res chain seq x y z
N MET A 1 18.10 -50.86 16.60
CA MET A 1 18.27 -49.68 15.72
C MET A 1 17.28 -48.54 16.06
N THR A 2 16.10 -48.84 16.61
CA THR A 2 15.05 -47.88 17.02
C THR A 2 15.46 -46.76 17.98
N TYR A 3 16.35 -47.01 18.95
CA TYR A 3 16.77 -45.98 19.92
C TYR A 3 17.53 -44.79 19.31
N ARG A 4 18.18 -44.98 18.16
CA ARG A 4 18.92 -43.91 17.47
C ARG A 4 17.96 -42.95 16.78
N ASP A 5 16.93 -43.49 16.14
CA ASP A 5 15.91 -42.70 15.44
C ASP A 5 15.04 -41.90 16.42
N GLU A 6 14.69 -42.49 17.58
CA GLU A 6 13.97 -41.77 18.65
C GLU A 6 14.77 -40.59 19.20
N ARG A 7 16.10 -40.74 19.35
CA ARG A 7 16.96 -39.67 19.84
C ARG A 7 17.07 -38.52 18.84
N ASP A 8 17.15 -38.83 17.55
CA ASP A 8 17.23 -37.82 16.50
C ASP A 8 15.87 -37.12 16.32
N ALA A 9 14.75 -37.83 16.48
CA ALA A 9 13.41 -37.24 16.52
C ALA A 9 13.22 -36.27 17.71
N LEU A 10 13.73 -36.63 18.91
CA LEU A 10 13.68 -35.75 20.07
C LEU A 10 14.55 -34.49 19.88
N ARG A 11 15.73 -34.61 19.26
CA ARG A 11 16.57 -33.46 18.92
C ARG A 11 15.89 -32.51 17.94
N GLY A 12 15.24 -33.05 16.90
CA GLY A 12 14.48 -32.24 15.96
C GLY A 12 13.34 -31.47 16.63
N ARG A 13 12.63 -32.10 17.58
CA ARG A 13 11.58 -31.42 18.37
C ARG A 13 12.12 -30.32 19.26
N ILE A 14 13.25 -30.54 19.93
CA ILE A 14 13.88 -29.52 20.78
C ILE A 14 14.29 -28.32 19.92
N GLN A 15 14.95 -28.55 18.78
CA GLN A 15 15.34 -27.48 17.86
C GLN A 15 14.13 -26.70 17.32
N GLY A 16 13.03 -27.39 16.99
CA GLY A 16 11.79 -26.75 16.58
C GLY A 16 11.20 -25.84 17.67
N LEU A 17 11.14 -26.32 18.92
CA LEU A 17 10.63 -25.54 20.05
C LEU A 17 11.53 -24.33 20.39
N GLU A 18 12.85 -24.48 20.24
CA GLU A 18 13.79 -23.37 20.43
C GLU A 18 13.58 -22.28 19.36
N GLN A 19 13.37 -22.68 18.11
CA GLN A 19 13.07 -21.76 17.01
C GLN A 19 11.73 -21.03 17.23
N ASP A 20 10.68 -21.77 17.61
CA ASP A 20 9.36 -21.18 17.91
C ASP A 20 9.43 -20.17 19.07
N LEU A 21 10.21 -20.45 20.12
CA LEU A 21 10.43 -19.51 21.23
C LEU A 21 11.18 -18.25 20.79
N GLN A 22 12.14 -18.38 19.88
CA GLN A 22 12.89 -17.25 19.36
C GLN A 22 12.01 -16.35 18.47
N ASP A 23 11.16 -16.95 17.64
CA ASP A 23 10.18 -16.23 16.82
C ASP A 23 9.11 -15.55 17.67
N ALA A 24 8.63 -16.21 18.73
CA ALA A 24 7.72 -15.60 19.69
C ALA A 24 8.35 -14.37 20.37
N ARG A 25 9.62 -14.46 20.79
CA ARG A 25 10.35 -13.35 21.41
C ARG A 25 10.57 -12.17 20.45
N SER A 26 10.95 -12.43 19.20
CA SER A 26 11.14 -11.37 18.21
C SER A 26 9.82 -10.66 17.88
N SER A 27 8.71 -11.41 17.84
CA SER A 27 7.38 -10.84 17.64
C SER A 27 6.96 -9.92 18.81
N GLN A 28 7.26 -10.30 20.06
CA GLN A 28 6.99 -9.46 21.24
C GLN A 28 7.82 -8.19 21.26
N GLN A 29 9.13 -8.28 20.96
CA GLN A 29 10.00 -7.11 20.86
C GLN A 29 9.48 -6.11 19.81
N SER A 30 9.03 -6.60 18.65
CA SER A 30 8.44 -5.75 17.61
C SER A 30 7.16 -5.03 18.08
N ALA A 31 6.40 -5.63 19.00
CA ALA A 31 5.17 -5.04 19.54
C ALA A 31 5.48 -3.97 20.59
N GLU A 32 6.48 -4.19 21.44
CA GLU A 32 6.96 -3.19 22.41
C GLU A 32 7.55 -1.97 21.70
N GLU A 33 8.35 -2.17 20.65
CA GLU A 33 8.89 -1.08 19.84
C GLU A 33 7.79 -0.25 19.17
N LYS A 34 6.77 -0.92 18.61
CA LYS A 34 5.58 -0.24 18.06
C LYS A 34 4.85 0.60 19.11
N ARG A 35 4.69 0.09 20.34
CA ARG A 35 4.06 0.84 21.44
C ARG A 35 4.86 2.07 21.84
N ALA A 36 6.17 1.92 22.02
CA ALA A 36 7.06 3.04 22.32
C ALA A 36 7.02 4.13 21.23
N ARG A 37 6.93 3.72 19.95
CA ARG A 37 6.81 4.66 18.83
C ARG A 37 5.47 5.41 18.82
N ILE A 38 4.37 4.74 19.18
CA ILE A 38 3.05 5.37 19.32
C ILE A 38 3.08 6.41 20.44
N GLU A 39 3.61 6.08 21.62
CA GLU A 39 3.74 7.01 22.75
C GLU A 39 4.57 8.25 22.38
N GLN A 40 5.65 8.07 21.61
CA GLN A 40 6.47 9.17 21.12
C GLN A 40 5.69 10.09 20.17
N ILE A 41 4.87 9.54 19.27
CA ILE A 41 4.04 10.31 18.33
C ILE A 41 2.95 11.09 19.10
N GLU A 42 2.29 10.46 20.07
CA GLU A 42 1.29 11.12 20.92
C GLU A 42 1.88 12.26 21.76
N GLY A 43 3.13 12.09 22.23
CA GLY A 43 3.87 13.17 22.88
C GLY A 43 4.06 14.38 21.98
N ARG A 44 4.54 14.16 20.74
CA ARG A 44 4.74 15.23 19.74
C ARG A 44 3.44 15.91 19.33
N MET A 45 2.33 15.16 19.26
CA MET A 45 1.01 15.74 18.97
C MET A 45 0.55 16.69 20.08
N ARG A 46 0.73 16.32 21.36
CA ARG A 46 0.39 17.19 22.49
C ARG A 46 1.23 18.45 22.53
N GLU A 47 2.53 18.35 22.22
CA GLU A 47 3.42 19.50 22.09
C GLU A 47 2.96 20.44 20.96
N ALA A 48 2.68 19.91 19.77
CA ALA A 48 2.18 20.70 18.65
C ALA A 48 0.82 21.37 18.93
N GLU A 49 -0.06 20.73 19.69
CA GLU A 49 -1.33 21.33 20.11
C GLU A 49 -1.11 22.52 21.08
N GLN A 50 -0.16 22.41 22.01
CA GLN A 50 0.22 23.49 22.91
C GLN A 50 0.80 24.67 22.12
N ASP A 51 1.67 24.40 21.16
CA ASP A 51 2.25 25.44 20.28
C ASP A 51 1.18 26.16 19.46
N LEU A 52 0.23 25.42 18.88
CA LEU A 52 -0.89 26.03 18.15
C LEU A 52 -1.78 26.89 19.06
N GLN A 53 -1.98 26.49 20.31
CA GLN A 53 -2.70 27.31 21.29
C GLN A 53 -1.92 28.58 21.65
N ALA A 54 -0.62 28.47 21.87
CA ALA A 54 0.26 29.62 22.13
C ALA A 54 0.20 30.63 20.96
N LEU A 55 0.42 30.17 19.72
CA LEU A 55 0.36 31.01 18.52
C LEU A 55 -1.01 31.65 18.32
N ARG A 56 -2.11 30.94 18.60
CA ARG A 56 -3.46 31.52 18.55
C ARG A 56 -3.63 32.66 19.56
N SER A 57 -3.07 32.51 20.76
CA SER A 57 -3.13 33.54 21.80
C SER A 57 -2.30 34.77 21.43
N GLU A 58 -1.13 34.59 20.81
CA GLU A 58 -0.30 35.67 20.27
C GLU A 58 -0.98 36.39 19.11
N LEU A 59 -1.62 35.65 18.19
CA LEU A 59 -2.38 36.28 17.11
C LEU A 59 -3.61 37.05 17.63
N ALA A 60 -4.24 36.59 18.70
CA ALA A 60 -5.36 37.29 19.32
C ALA A 60 -4.90 38.61 19.98
N SER A 61 -3.73 38.61 20.63
CA SER A 61 -3.17 39.84 21.22
C SER A 61 -2.77 40.85 20.16
N LEU A 62 -2.15 40.42 19.06
CA LEU A 62 -1.79 41.29 17.93
C LEU A 62 -3.00 41.88 17.20
N ARG A 63 -4.14 41.20 17.20
CA ARG A 63 -5.40 41.69 16.60
C ARG A 63 -6.15 42.70 17.46
N GLY A 64 -5.65 43.06 18.64
CA GLY A 64 -6.32 44.01 19.54
C GLY A 64 -7.65 43.49 20.10
N ALA A 65 -7.85 42.17 20.14
CA ALA A 65 -9.02 41.59 20.78
C ALA A 65 -8.95 41.86 22.29
N PRO A 66 -10.00 42.41 22.92
CA PRO A 66 -10.00 42.64 24.36
C PRO A 66 -9.83 41.30 25.10
N PRO A 67 -9.03 41.25 26.19
CA PRO A 67 -8.75 40.02 26.91
C PRO A 67 -10.06 39.37 27.37
N GLN A 68 -10.28 38.10 27.03
CA GLN A 68 -11.46 37.39 27.50
C GLN A 68 -11.43 37.35 29.04
N PRO A 69 -12.52 37.77 29.71
CA PRO A 69 -12.58 37.78 31.16
C PRO A 69 -12.38 36.36 31.69
N LYS A 70 -11.33 36.16 32.50
CA LYS A 70 -11.07 34.91 33.22
C LYS A 70 -12.29 34.60 34.09
N LYS A 71 -13.17 33.71 33.64
CA LYS A 71 -14.28 33.18 34.45
C LYS A 71 -13.66 32.36 35.59
N SER A 72 -13.60 32.94 36.77
CA SER A 72 -13.36 32.21 38.01
C SER A 72 -14.46 31.15 38.18
N PRO A 73 -14.13 29.91 38.60
CA PRO A 73 -15.13 28.87 38.82
C PRO A 73 -15.90 29.20 40.10
N LEU A 74 -16.96 30.00 39.98
CA LEU A 74 -17.91 30.21 41.05
C LEU A 74 -18.82 28.98 41.12
N VAL A 75 -18.60 28.17 42.15
CA VAL A 75 -19.44 27.04 42.53
C VAL A 75 -20.84 27.57 42.86
N VAL A 76 -21.83 27.26 42.03
CA VAL A 76 -23.26 27.43 42.37
C VAL A 76 -23.94 26.08 42.20
N PRO A 77 -24.37 25.43 43.30
CA PRO A 77 -25.23 24.26 43.22
C PRO A 77 -26.67 24.76 43.17
N PHE A 78 -27.36 24.61 42.04
CA PHE A 78 -28.83 24.66 42.04
C PHE A 78 -29.42 23.62 41.09
N LEU A 79 -30.05 22.64 41.75
CA LEU A 79 -31.17 21.84 41.27
C LEU A 79 -32.20 22.68 40.50
N LEU A 80 -32.70 22.13 39.39
CA LEU A 80 -34.12 21.91 39.03
C LEU A 80 -34.19 21.68 37.51
N LEU A 81 -34.42 20.44 37.07
CA LEU A 81 -35.75 19.92 36.71
C LEU A 81 -36.40 20.69 35.54
N GLY A 82 -36.51 20.06 34.37
CA GLY A 82 -37.37 20.55 33.29
C GLY A 82 -36.77 20.28 31.92
N GLY A 83 -37.17 19.16 31.32
CA GLY A 83 -36.62 18.68 30.06
C GLY A 83 -36.84 19.60 28.86
N THR A 84 -35.88 19.54 27.95
CA THR A 84 -36.11 19.68 26.51
C THR A 84 -35.24 18.65 25.79
N ILE A 85 -35.93 17.65 25.26
CA ILE A 85 -35.50 16.78 24.18
C ILE A 85 -35.25 17.67 22.95
N LEU A 86 -34.06 17.62 22.34
CA LEU A 86 -33.85 17.49 20.87
C LEU A 86 -32.37 17.64 20.48
N LEU A 87 -31.92 16.72 19.62
CA LEU A 87 -30.91 16.87 18.56
C LEU A 87 -29.48 17.33 18.92
N ALA A 88 -28.51 16.41 18.77
CA ALA A 88 -27.56 16.44 17.64
C ALA A 88 -26.50 15.33 17.80
N MET A 89 -26.79 14.17 17.23
CA MET A 89 -25.80 13.15 16.88
C MET A 89 -24.96 13.66 15.71
N THR A 90 -23.82 14.30 15.97
CA THR A 90 -22.77 14.49 14.95
C THR A 90 -21.42 14.73 15.60
N GLY A 91 -20.46 13.85 15.30
CA GLY A 91 -19.03 14.05 15.57
C GLY A 91 -18.40 12.75 16.06
N GLY A 92 -17.42 12.15 15.40
CA GLY A 92 -16.69 12.48 14.19
C GLY A 92 -15.65 11.38 14.09
N VAL A 93 -15.74 10.54 13.05
CA VAL A 93 -14.74 9.49 12.81
C VAL A 93 -13.51 10.17 12.22
N VAL A 94 -12.55 10.50 13.08
CA VAL A 94 -11.21 10.96 12.67
C VAL A 94 -10.43 9.74 12.22
N LEU A 95 -10.34 9.53 10.90
CA LEU A 95 -9.43 8.59 10.28
C LEU A 95 -8.00 9.08 10.48
N LEU A 96 -7.32 8.54 11.50
CA LEU A 96 -5.88 8.69 11.70
C LEU A 96 -5.14 7.91 10.60
N VAL A 97 -4.68 8.63 9.59
CA VAL A 97 -3.70 8.14 8.61
C VAL A 97 -2.35 8.13 9.33
N ALA A 98 -1.91 6.94 9.75
CA ALA A 98 -0.56 6.70 10.24
C ALA A 98 0.44 7.02 9.11
N ARG A 99 1.18 8.13 9.24
CA ARG A 99 2.38 8.38 8.44
C ARG A 99 3.54 7.64 9.11
N GLU A 100 4.14 6.69 8.42
CA GLU A 100 5.38 6.07 8.84
C GLU A 100 6.49 7.13 8.93
N PRO A 101 7.18 7.26 10.09
CA PRO A 101 8.35 8.13 10.20
C PRO A 101 9.49 7.59 9.33
N LEU A 102 10.08 8.46 8.52
CA LEU A 102 11.27 8.17 7.73
C LEU A 102 12.39 7.62 8.64
N PRO A 103 13.13 6.59 8.19
CA PRO A 103 14.30 6.08 8.90
C PRO A 103 15.40 7.17 9.01
N PRO A 104 16.19 7.17 10.09
CA PRO A 104 17.30 8.10 10.25
C PRO A 104 18.35 7.92 9.14
N PRO A 105 19.07 8.99 8.75
CA PRO A 105 20.17 8.90 7.79
C PRO A 105 21.25 7.98 8.35
N HIS A 106 21.54 6.87 7.66
CA HIS A 106 22.75 6.10 7.96
C HIS A 106 23.96 6.92 7.51
N GLU A 107 24.80 7.31 8.45
CA GLU A 107 26.14 7.82 8.14
C GLU A 107 26.94 6.71 7.42
N PRO A 108 27.61 7.01 6.29
CA PRO A 108 28.46 6.05 5.61
C PRO A 108 29.66 5.70 6.51
N VAL A 109 29.69 4.47 7.03
CA VAL A 109 30.92 3.91 7.59
C VAL A 109 31.87 3.64 6.43
N GLU A 110 32.88 4.48 6.30
CA GLU A 110 33.99 4.33 5.36
C GLU A 110 34.81 3.08 5.74
N SER A 111 34.50 1.95 5.09
CA SER A 111 35.33 0.75 5.16
C SER A 111 36.65 0.98 4.41
N PRO A 112 37.81 0.74 5.02
CA PRO A 112 39.09 0.81 4.31
C PRO A 112 39.15 -0.29 3.24
N ALA A 113 39.41 0.13 2.00
CA ALA A 113 39.63 -0.74 0.86
C ALA A 113 40.96 -1.50 1.03
N VAL A 114 40.87 -2.79 1.37
CA VAL A 114 42.00 -3.72 1.21
C VAL A 114 42.00 -4.21 -0.23
N ALA A 115 42.87 -3.63 -1.03
CA ALA A 115 43.15 -4.07 -2.40
C ALA A 115 43.99 -5.35 -2.36
N THR A 116 43.34 -6.51 -2.41
CA THR A 116 44.01 -7.79 -2.67
C THR A 116 43.93 -8.07 -4.17
N ALA A 117 45.08 -8.06 -4.84
CA ALA A 117 45.19 -8.39 -6.26
C ALA A 117 44.79 -9.86 -6.49
N PRO A 118 43.90 -10.16 -7.46
CA PRO A 118 43.55 -11.54 -7.78
C PRO A 118 44.66 -12.22 -8.61
N VAL A 119 45.01 -13.43 -8.19
CA VAL A 119 45.87 -14.36 -8.92
C VAL A 119 45.05 -14.94 -10.09
N PRO A 120 45.57 -14.99 -11.33
CA PRO A 120 44.87 -15.58 -12.46
C PRO A 120 44.77 -17.10 -12.29
N VAL A 121 43.59 -17.60 -11.93
CA VAL A 121 43.24 -19.02 -12.00
C VAL A 121 42.78 -19.30 -13.44
N VAL A 122 43.56 -20.13 -14.14
CA VAL A 122 43.21 -20.66 -15.46
C VAL A 122 42.07 -21.65 -15.27
N GLU A 123 40.83 -21.22 -15.59
CA GLU A 123 39.63 -22.07 -15.54
C GLU A 123 39.69 -23.08 -16.70
N PRO A 124 39.59 -24.40 -16.44
CA PRO A 124 39.53 -25.42 -17.49
C PRO A 124 38.27 -25.26 -18.35
N PRO A 125 38.32 -25.64 -19.65
CA PRO A 125 37.22 -25.43 -20.58
C PRO A 125 35.94 -26.12 -20.09
N ARG A 126 34.95 -25.31 -19.74
CA ARG A 126 33.62 -25.76 -19.32
C ARG A 126 32.94 -26.46 -20.50
N PRO A 127 32.48 -27.71 -20.36
CA PRO A 127 31.76 -28.41 -21.42
C PRO A 127 30.53 -27.61 -21.85
N GLU A 128 30.41 -27.40 -23.16
CA GLU A 128 29.34 -26.66 -23.81
C GLU A 128 27.99 -27.25 -23.40
N THR A 129 27.27 -26.51 -22.55
CA THR A 129 25.94 -26.90 -22.09
C THR A 129 24.98 -26.69 -23.27
N SER A 130 24.33 -27.77 -23.69
CA SER A 130 23.32 -27.76 -24.74
C SER A 130 22.30 -26.64 -24.48
N PRO A 131 21.93 -25.83 -25.50
CA PRO A 131 21.07 -24.67 -25.30
C PRO A 131 19.72 -25.10 -24.72
N ALA A 132 19.36 -24.52 -23.57
CA ALA A 132 18.07 -24.74 -22.96
C ALA A 132 16.94 -24.38 -23.95
N PRO A 133 15.82 -25.13 -23.97
CA PRO A 133 14.70 -24.81 -24.83
C PRO A 133 14.21 -23.37 -24.57
N PRO A 134 13.81 -22.63 -25.62
CA PRO A 134 13.40 -21.24 -25.47
C PRO A 134 12.21 -21.13 -24.51
N PRO A 135 12.21 -20.12 -23.60
CA PRO A 135 11.12 -19.93 -22.66
C PRO A 135 9.80 -19.74 -23.41
N ALA A 136 8.74 -20.39 -22.92
CA ALA A 136 7.41 -20.26 -23.51
C ALA A 136 7.00 -18.77 -23.57
N ALA A 137 6.45 -18.35 -24.70
CA ALA A 137 6.03 -16.96 -24.90
C ALA A 137 5.01 -16.54 -23.84
N ALA A 138 5.24 -15.40 -23.20
CA ALA A 138 4.33 -14.85 -22.20
C ALA A 138 2.99 -14.49 -22.86
N ARG A 139 1.88 -14.86 -22.21
CA ARG A 139 0.54 -14.58 -22.70
C ARG A 139 0.13 -13.19 -22.24
N GLN A 140 -0.51 -12.42 -23.12
CA GLN A 140 -1.01 -11.07 -22.80
C GLN A 140 -2.53 -10.97 -23.02
N VAL A 141 -3.21 -10.25 -22.14
CA VAL A 141 -4.64 -9.94 -22.27
C VAL A 141 -4.92 -8.49 -21.92
N ALA A 142 -5.86 -7.87 -22.64
CA ALA A 142 -6.37 -6.54 -22.32
C ALA A 142 -7.58 -6.65 -21.40
N ALA A 143 -7.46 -6.10 -20.19
CA ALA A 143 -8.53 -6.05 -19.20
C ALA A 143 -9.05 -4.62 -19.02
N ARG A 144 -10.34 -4.49 -18.70
CA ARG A 144 -11.05 -3.22 -18.54
C ARG A 144 -11.89 -3.23 -17.27
N TRP A 145 -11.83 -2.16 -16.48
CA TRP A 145 -12.70 -1.90 -15.33
C TRP A 145 -13.44 -0.59 -15.55
N GLU A 146 -14.74 -0.57 -15.22
CA GLU A 146 -15.59 0.60 -15.33
C GLU A 146 -16.06 1.03 -13.95
N GLY A 147 -15.61 2.20 -13.52
CA GLY A 147 -15.85 2.80 -12.23
C GLY A 147 -16.47 4.18 -12.30
N LYS A 148 -16.52 4.85 -11.16
CA LYS A 148 -17.07 6.21 -11.02
C LYS A 148 -16.19 7.07 -10.13
N VAL A 149 -16.00 8.34 -10.50
CA VAL A 149 -15.34 9.34 -9.65
C VAL A 149 -16.11 9.49 -8.35
N THR A 150 -15.43 9.38 -7.21
CA THR A 150 -16.00 9.67 -5.89
C THR A 150 -15.65 11.09 -5.46
N ARG A 151 -14.44 11.56 -5.79
CA ARG A 151 -13.95 12.91 -5.48
C ARG A 151 -12.94 13.36 -6.53
N ALA A 152 -12.98 14.64 -6.89
CA ALA A 152 -11.96 15.25 -7.75
C ALA A 152 -11.60 16.65 -7.24
N ASN A 153 -10.31 16.95 -7.19
CA ASN A 153 -9.74 18.25 -6.86
C ASN A 153 -8.75 18.64 -7.97
N GLY A 154 -8.74 19.91 -8.39
CA GLY A 154 -7.83 20.41 -9.43
C GLY A 154 -8.21 20.06 -10.87
N LEU A 155 -9.23 19.22 -11.08
CA LEU A 155 -9.83 18.93 -12.39
C LEU A 155 -11.34 19.17 -12.36
N PRO A 156 -11.95 19.67 -13.45
CA PRO A 156 -13.39 19.89 -13.55
C PRO A 156 -14.13 18.56 -13.81
N LEU A 157 -14.10 17.66 -12.83
CA LEU A 157 -14.78 16.37 -12.86
C LEU A 157 -15.84 16.32 -11.75
N ALA A 158 -17.08 16.02 -12.11
CA ALA A 158 -18.16 15.85 -11.14
C ALA A 158 -18.06 14.47 -10.46
N PRO A 159 -18.40 14.36 -9.16
CA PRO A 159 -18.67 13.07 -8.54
C PRO A 159 -19.70 12.29 -9.35
N GLY A 160 -19.48 10.99 -9.54
CA GLY A 160 -20.28 10.11 -10.36
C GLY A 160 -19.88 10.04 -11.84
N ALA A 161 -18.95 10.90 -12.31
CA ALA A 161 -18.41 10.82 -13.67
C ALA A 161 -17.77 9.44 -13.93
N SER A 162 -17.89 8.92 -15.15
CA SER A 162 -17.34 7.61 -15.53
C SER A 162 -15.82 7.61 -15.45
N CYS A 163 -15.22 6.61 -14.80
CA CYS A 163 -13.79 6.33 -14.89
C CYS A 163 -13.58 4.94 -15.49
N VAL A 164 -12.70 4.82 -16.48
CA VAL A 164 -12.35 3.56 -17.12
C VAL A 164 -10.87 3.31 -16.90
N VAL A 165 -10.55 2.12 -16.40
CA VAL A 165 -9.18 1.63 -16.27
C VAL A 165 -8.96 0.59 -17.35
N HIS A 166 -7.97 0.81 -18.19
CA HIS A 166 -7.47 -0.14 -19.18
C HIS A 166 -6.13 -0.67 -18.70
N SER A 167 -5.92 -1.98 -18.79
CA SER A 167 -4.64 -2.58 -18.46
C SER A 167 -4.30 -3.72 -19.40
N THR A 168 -3.02 -3.80 -19.78
CA THR A 168 -2.44 -4.96 -20.44
C THR A 168 -1.79 -5.83 -19.38
N LEU A 169 -2.34 -7.01 -19.17
CA LEU A 169 -1.85 -8.00 -18.23
C LEU A 169 -1.01 -9.02 -18.97
N GLU A 170 0.08 -9.45 -18.37
CA GLU A 170 0.93 -10.51 -18.90
C GLU A 170 1.12 -11.61 -17.86
N GLY A 171 1.08 -12.87 -18.28
CA GLY A 171 1.30 -14.02 -17.42
C GLY A 171 2.02 -15.17 -18.11
N ASN A 172 2.72 -15.98 -17.32
CA ASN A 172 3.47 -17.16 -17.77
C ASN A 172 3.04 -18.44 -17.04
N GLY A 173 1.83 -18.48 -16.47
CA GLY A 173 1.38 -19.55 -15.58
C GLY A 173 1.67 -19.19 -14.13
N ASP A 174 2.91 -19.24 -13.67
CA ASP A 174 3.15 -19.09 -12.22
C ASP A 174 3.10 -17.64 -11.74
N THR A 175 3.38 -16.70 -12.64
CA THR A 175 3.43 -15.27 -12.31
C THR A 175 2.65 -14.45 -13.31
N GLY A 176 2.08 -13.35 -12.83
CA GLY A 176 1.46 -12.33 -13.66
C GLY A 176 1.96 -10.94 -13.29
N ARG A 177 1.98 -10.04 -14.27
CA ARG A 177 2.33 -8.62 -14.10
C ARG A 177 1.44 -7.70 -14.91
N VAL A 178 1.39 -6.44 -14.50
CA VAL A 178 0.77 -5.35 -15.26
C VAL A 178 1.85 -4.72 -16.14
N VAL A 179 1.71 -4.85 -17.46
CA VAL A 179 2.65 -4.28 -18.43
C VAL A 179 2.30 -2.83 -18.72
N ASP A 180 1.02 -2.57 -18.98
CA ASP A 180 0.50 -1.25 -19.28
C ASP A 180 -0.74 -0.95 -18.43
N LEU A 181 -0.92 0.31 -18.03
CA LEU A 181 -2.11 0.78 -17.33
C LEU A 181 -2.42 2.23 -17.73
N ALA A 182 -3.67 2.46 -18.13
CA ALA A 182 -4.19 3.79 -18.45
C ALA A 182 -5.51 4.03 -17.72
N VAL A 183 -5.71 5.24 -17.21
CA VAL A 183 -6.93 5.65 -16.51
C VAL A 183 -7.53 6.86 -17.20
N THR A 184 -8.80 6.76 -17.57
CA THR A 184 -9.57 7.83 -18.22
C THR A 184 -10.79 8.15 -17.38
N CYS A 185 -10.94 9.40 -16.94
CA CYS A 185 -12.09 9.85 -16.13
C CYS A 185 -12.81 11.01 -16.81
N GLY A 186 -14.14 10.93 -16.90
CA GLY A 186 -14.95 11.92 -17.63
C GLY A 186 -14.54 12.07 -19.11
N GLY A 187 -14.04 10.99 -19.73
CA GLY A 187 -13.52 11.00 -21.09
C GLY A 187 -12.12 11.64 -21.26
N ARG A 188 -11.46 12.04 -20.16
CA ARG A 188 -10.13 12.65 -20.19
C ARG A 188 -9.08 11.69 -19.64
N PRO A 189 -7.92 11.50 -20.30
CA PRO A 189 -6.83 10.73 -19.73
C PRO A 189 -6.30 11.44 -18.47
N VAL A 190 -6.20 10.72 -17.36
CA VAL A 190 -5.65 11.23 -16.09
C VAL A 190 -4.35 10.53 -15.70
N TYR A 191 -4.09 9.35 -16.24
CA TYR A 191 -2.85 8.59 -16.03
C TYR A 191 -2.59 7.66 -17.22
N ASP A 192 -1.33 7.59 -17.65
CA ASP A 192 -0.83 6.58 -18.59
C ASP A 192 0.55 6.09 -18.12
N SER A 193 0.71 4.78 -17.94
CA SER A 193 1.98 4.17 -17.53
C SER A 193 3.09 4.29 -18.58
N LYS A 194 2.77 4.73 -19.80
CA LYS A 194 3.72 4.99 -20.88
C LYS A 194 4.21 6.43 -20.92
N ASP A 195 3.61 7.32 -20.14
CA ASP A 195 4.10 8.70 -20.04
C ASP A 195 5.56 8.72 -19.56
N LYS A 196 6.31 9.67 -20.11
CA LYS A 196 7.74 9.84 -19.80
C LYS A 196 7.90 10.04 -18.30
N LEU A 197 8.67 9.14 -17.69
CA LEU A 197 9.02 9.21 -16.29
C LEU A 197 10.20 10.16 -16.07
N GLU A 198 10.02 11.16 -15.21
CA GLU A 198 11.09 12.04 -14.72
C GLU A 198 11.01 12.11 -13.19
N GLY A 199 12.05 11.59 -12.51
CA GLY A 199 12.10 11.43 -11.05
C GLY A 199 12.22 9.97 -10.62
N MET A 200 11.78 9.66 -9.39
CA MET A 200 11.92 8.34 -8.76
C MET A 200 10.59 7.58 -8.71
N SER A 201 10.53 6.35 -9.22
CA SER A 201 9.32 5.52 -9.24
C SER A 201 9.41 4.31 -8.34
N MET A 202 8.38 4.09 -7.53
CA MET A 202 8.14 2.87 -6.76
C MET A 202 6.92 2.18 -7.36
N ASN A 203 7.19 1.14 -8.15
CA ASN A 203 6.17 0.38 -8.85
C ASN A 203 5.86 -0.91 -8.08
N GLY A 204 4.58 -1.18 -7.86
CA GLY A 204 4.09 -2.40 -7.23
C GLY A 204 2.87 -2.91 -7.98
N TYR A 205 2.73 -4.22 -8.11
CA TYR A 205 1.56 -4.81 -8.76
C TYR A 205 1.18 -6.15 -8.12
N GLY A 206 -0.09 -6.51 -8.29
CA GLY A 206 -0.63 -7.82 -7.93
C GLY A 206 -1.81 -8.15 -8.82
N LEU A 207 -1.95 -9.42 -9.18
CA LEU A 207 -3.02 -9.91 -10.04
C LEU A 207 -3.72 -11.10 -9.40
N GLY A 208 -5.04 -11.08 -9.48
CA GLY A 208 -5.92 -12.22 -9.22
C GLY A 208 -6.73 -12.52 -10.46
N GLU A 209 -7.01 -13.80 -10.70
CA GLU A 209 -7.78 -14.25 -11.85
C GLU A 209 -8.90 -15.18 -11.40
N GLU A 210 -10.09 -14.94 -11.95
CA GLU A 210 -11.29 -15.74 -11.70
C GLU A 210 -11.92 -16.17 -13.03
N GLY A 211 -12.60 -17.32 -13.00
CA GLY A 211 -13.43 -17.76 -14.13
C GLY A 211 -14.62 -16.83 -14.34
N GLY A 212 -14.90 -16.48 -15.59
CA GLY A 212 -16.11 -15.75 -15.97
C GLY A 212 -17.35 -16.66 -16.00
N LYS A 213 -18.54 -16.05 -16.14
CA LYS A 213 -19.81 -16.79 -16.23
C LYS A 213 -19.92 -17.64 -17.49
N ALA A 214 -19.30 -17.21 -18.58
CA ALA A 214 -19.26 -17.94 -19.84
C ALA A 214 -17.98 -18.78 -19.93
N LEU A 215 -18.08 -19.99 -20.50
CA LEU A 215 -16.93 -20.85 -20.72
C LEU A 215 -15.86 -20.13 -21.57
N GLY A 216 -14.60 -20.22 -21.14
CA GLY A 216 -13.48 -19.56 -21.83
C GLY A 216 -13.43 -18.04 -21.65
N THR A 217 -14.13 -17.51 -20.65
CA THR A 217 -13.97 -16.11 -20.21
C THR A 217 -13.34 -16.05 -18.83
N PHE A 218 -12.56 -15.00 -18.60
CA PHE A 218 -11.86 -14.74 -17.34
C PHE A 218 -12.12 -13.31 -16.89
N ARG A 219 -12.02 -13.08 -15.58
CA ARG A 219 -12.10 -11.76 -14.97
C ARG A 219 -10.92 -11.56 -14.04
N TYR A 220 -10.45 -10.33 -13.95
CA TYR A 220 -9.20 -10.01 -13.27
C TYR A 220 -9.46 -9.05 -12.12
N ALA A 221 -8.83 -9.34 -10.98
CA ALA A 221 -8.57 -8.38 -9.94
C ALA A 221 -7.13 -7.88 -10.09
N VAL A 222 -6.93 -6.58 -9.94
CA VAL A 222 -5.63 -5.92 -10.04
C VAL A 222 -5.36 -5.02 -8.83
N ARG A 223 -4.12 -5.04 -8.37
CA ARG A 223 -3.50 -4.06 -7.49
C ARG A 223 -2.34 -3.44 -8.27
N TYR A 224 -2.25 -2.13 -8.29
CA TYR A 224 -1.21 -1.40 -9.01
C TYR A 224 -0.88 -0.11 -8.28
N SER A 225 0.39 0.15 -8.05
CA SER A 225 0.88 1.40 -7.48
C SER A 225 2.07 1.88 -8.30
N ASP A 226 2.03 3.14 -8.71
CA ASP A 226 3.13 3.86 -9.34
C ASP A 226 3.20 5.22 -8.63
N THR A 227 4.12 5.31 -7.67
CA THR A 227 4.25 6.45 -6.75
C THR A 227 5.70 6.89 -6.62
N GLY A 228 5.93 8.10 -6.15
CA GLY A 228 7.27 8.61 -5.84
C GLY A 228 7.46 10.05 -6.23
N ALA A 229 8.63 10.61 -5.91
CA ALA A 229 8.94 12.01 -6.23
C ALA A 229 9.00 12.21 -7.76
N ARG A 230 8.13 13.08 -8.28
CA ARG A 230 8.02 13.41 -9.71
C ARG A 230 8.45 14.85 -9.96
N SER A 231 9.12 15.07 -11.09
CA SER A 231 9.33 16.40 -11.68
C SER A 231 8.68 16.55 -13.05
N GLY A 232 8.27 15.43 -13.67
CA GLY A 232 7.72 15.40 -15.03
C GLY A 232 6.19 15.37 -15.09
N PRO A 233 5.63 15.22 -16.31
CA PRO A 233 4.19 15.26 -16.56
C PRO A 233 3.45 13.98 -16.14
N ARG A 234 4.17 12.86 -15.94
CA ARG A 234 3.59 11.59 -15.52
C ARG A 234 2.99 11.70 -14.13
N THR A 235 1.70 11.42 -14.06
CA THR A 235 0.93 11.41 -12.80
C THR A 235 1.24 10.15 -11.99
N GLN A 236 0.84 10.14 -10.73
CA GLN A 236 0.97 9.01 -9.82
C GLN A 236 -0.38 8.28 -9.71
N VAL A 237 -0.34 6.99 -9.42
CA VAL A 237 -1.55 6.17 -9.25
C VAL A 237 -1.39 5.16 -8.12
N SER A 238 -2.48 4.94 -7.40
CA SER A 238 -2.65 3.81 -6.48
C SER A 238 -4.04 3.22 -6.73
N LEU A 239 -4.08 1.96 -7.10
CA LEU A 239 -5.28 1.26 -7.53
C LEU A 239 -5.35 -0.10 -6.88
N ASP A 240 -6.46 -0.38 -6.22
CA ASP A 240 -6.76 -1.69 -5.63
C ASP A 240 -8.21 -2.05 -5.93
N SER A 241 -8.42 -2.82 -7.00
CA SER A 241 -9.75 -3.29 -7.36
C SER A 241 -10.34 -4.22 -6.30
N THR A 242 -9.53 -4.97 -5.53
CA THR A 242 -10.05 -5.84 -4.45
C THR A 242 -10.72 -5.04 -3.35
N GLN A 243 -10.23 -3.82 -3.09
CA GLN A 243 -10.82 -2.85 -2.18
C GLN A 243 -11.82 -1.91 -2.86
N GLY A 244 -12.01 -2.05 -4.18
CA GLY A 244 -12.93 -1.25 -4.98
C GLY A 244 -12.54 0.22 -5.10
N GLN A 245 -11.27 0.57 -4.93
CA GLN A 245 -10.81 1.96 -4.87
C GLN A 245 -9.59 2.23 -5.76
N GLY A 246 -9.52 3.45 -6.28
CA GLY A 246 -8.37 3.97 -7.00
C GLY A 246 -8.21 5.47 -6.80
N ALA A 247 -6.96 5.94 -6.88
CA ALA A 247 -6.62 7.34 -6.84
C ALA A 247 -5.52 7.63 -7.88
N VAL A 248 -5.69 8.74 -8.60
CA VAL A 248 -4.68 9.30 -9.51
C VAL A 248 -4.42 10.74 -9.10
N TRP A 249 -3.17 11.15 -9.01
CA TRP A 249 -2.82 12.52 -8.62
C TRP A 249 -1.55 13.02 -9.31
N SER A 250 -1.40 14.33 -9.35
CA SER A 250 -0.17 15.02 -9.76
C SER A 250 0.24 15.99 -8.68
N ASP A 251 1.52 15.92 -8.29
CA ASP A 251 2.15 16.92 -7.41
C ASP A 251 2.85 18.04 -8.23
N VAL A 252 2.85 17.92 -9.56
CA VAL A 252 3.41 18.88 -10.51
C VAL A 252 2.26 19.55 -11.29
N VAL A 253 2.43 20.80 -11.71
CA VAL A 253 1.37 21.57 -12.41
C VAL A 253 0.95 20.86 -13.72
N PRO A 254 -0.36 20.63 -13.94
CA PRO A 254 -1.47 20.97 -13.05
C PRO A 254 -1.56 20.02 -11.84
N ILE A 255 -1.60 20.58 -10.63
CA ILE A 255 -1.77 19.80 -9.39
C ILE A 255 -3.23 19.35 -9.30
N PHE A 256 -3.45 18.05 -9.19
CA PHE A 256 -4.79 17.50 -9.07
C PHE A 256 -4.80 16.17 -8.32
N ARG A 257 -6.00 15.75 -7.88
CA ARG A 257 -6.25 14.43 -7.31
C ARG A 257 -7.66 13.97 -7.67
N VAL A 258 -7.76 12.78 -8.24
CA VAL A 258 -9.02 12.11 -8.60
C VAL A 258 -9.08 10.78 -7.85
N GLU A 259 -10.11 10.61 -7.04
CA GLU A 259 -10.46 9.37 -6.35
C GLU A 259 -11.69 8.76 -7.03
N PHE A 260 -11.68 7.45 -7.21
CA PHE A 260 -12.75 6.73 -7.91
C PHE A 260 -12.97 5.34 -7.33
N GLN A 261 -14.20 4.86 -7.47
CA GLN A 261 -14.61 3.52 -7.08
C GLN A 261 -14.59 2.61 -8.31
N LEU A 262 -14.15 1.36 -8.13
CA LEU A 262 -14.07 0.34 -9.17
C LEU A 262 -14.80 -0.94 -8.75
N PRO A 263 -15.31 -1.74 -9.70
CA PRO A 263 -15.71 -3.11 -9.42
C PRO A 263 -14.48 -3.97 -9.09
N THR A 264 -14.68 -4.99 -8.26
CA THR A 264 -13.63 -5.92 -7.85
C THR A 264 -12.96 -6.64 -9.01
N LEU A 265 -13.77 -7.00 -10.00
CA LEU A 265 -13.36 -7.82 -11.12
C LEU A 265 -13.59 -7.06 -12.42
N SER A 266 -12.66 -7.22 -13.36
CA SER A 266 -12.75 -6.64 -14.70
C SER A 266 -14.03 -7.07 -15.42
N MET A 267 -14.29 -6.42 -16.55
CA MET A 267 -15.17 -6.97 -17.57
C MET A 267 -14.66 -8.35 -18.02
N PRO A 268 -15.54 -9.29 -18.39
CA PRO A 268 -15.14 -10.59 -18.90
C PRO A 268 -14.25 -10.45 -20.13
N VAL A 269 -13.09 -11.10 -20.10
CA VAL A 269 -12.15 -11.19 -21.21
C VAL A 269 -12.20 -12.60 -21.76
N ARG A 270 -12.37 -12.75 -23.07
CA ARG A 270 -12.31 -14.05 -23.73
C ARG A 270 -10.85 -14.42 -23.99
N GLY A 271 -10.46 -15.65 -23.68
CA GLY A 271 -9.10 -16.10 -23.91
C GLY A 271 -8.73 -17.34 -23.13
N GLU A 272 -7.44 -17.48 -22.87
CA GLU A 272 -6.88 -18.49 -21.99
C GLU A 272 -6.55 -17.90 -20.63
N ARG A 273 -6.39 -18.79 -19.66
CA ARG A 273 -5.97 -18.44 -18.31
C ARG A 273 -4.54 -17.90 -18.33
N LEU A 274 -4.32 -16.76 -17.65
CA LEU A 274 -2.98 -16.18 -17.48
C LEU A 274 -2.20 -16.85 -16.35
N LEU A 275 -2.89 -17.15 -15.25
CA LEU A 275 -2.28 -17.71 -14.05
C LEU A 275 -2.53 -19.21 -13.95
N ALA A 276 -1.61 -19.93 -13.33
CA ALA A 276 -1.82 -21.31 -12.95
C ALA A 276 -2.99 -21.34 -11.95
N PRO A 277 -3.84 -22.38 -11.98
CA PRO A 277 -4.80 -22.59 -10.91
C PRO A 277 -4.06 -22.55 -9.58
N ALA A 278 -4.57 -21.77 -8.63
CA ALA A 278 -4.09 -21.85 -7.26
C ALA A 278 -4.07 -23.32 -6.82
N PRO A 279 -2.99 -23.80 -6.18
CA PRO A 279 -2.95 -25.18 -5.70
C PRO A 279 -4.19 -25.41 -4.85
N ALA A 280 -4.89 -26.51 -5.11
CA ALA A 280 -6.08 -26.86 -4.33
C ALA A 280 -5.69 -26.83 -2.84
N PRO A 281 -6.52 -26.21 -1.96
CA PRO A 281 -6.21 -26.19 -0.54
C PRO A 281 -5.95 -27.62 -0.11
N ALA A 282 -4.77 -27.89 0.46
CA ALA A 282 -4.38 -29.23 0.88
C ALA A 282 -5.53 -29.78 1.72
N ALA A 283 -6.17 -30.84 1.23
CA ALA A 283 -7.34 -31.43 1.89
C ALA A 283 -6.94 -31.68 3.34
N SER A 284 -7.48 -30.88 4.25
CA SER A 284 -7.11 -30.97 5.66
C SER A 284 -7.48 -32.38 6.09
N ALA A 285 -6.47 -33.21 6.35
CA ALA A 285 -6.67 -34.56 6.82
C ALA A 285 -7.51 -34.46 8.09
N LYS A 286 -8.74 -34.95 8.01
CA LYS A 286 -9.65 -35.00 9.14
C LYS A 286 -9.00 -35.92 10.18
N PRO A 287 -8.76 -35.46 11.42
CA PRO A 287 -8.19 -36.30 12.48
C PRO A 287 -9.11 -37.46 12.83
#